data_AF-S2JKG2-F1
#
_entry.id   AF-S2JKG2-F1
#
_cell.length_a   1.000
_cell.length_b   1.000
_cell.length_c   1.000
_cell.angle_alpha   90.00
_cell.angle_beta   90.00
_cell.angle_gamma   90.00
#
_symmetry.space_group_name_H-M   'P 1'
#
loop_
_entity.id
_entity.type
_entity.pdbx_description
1 polymer ?
#
loop_
_entity_poly.entity_id
_entity_poly.type
_entity_poly.pdbx_seq_one_letter_code
_entity_poly.pdbx_strand_id
1 'polypeptide(L)'
;MKICTQFICLIWTISLVFASSASNVDLSNTFLLQTNDNNQSPDVDVNRFTQLLSNHLLFDHFDKAYLQLSRKISFQFRDAIQVKVKKIKSKGSSSSSSSSSTSSTSTAAAAVVAQPPVDVQILKRQLKGAVGSFVEDKLPAILTNRYNTTSLQNQLDDLLFQYCPSFHTNQQRTVSHQCLLNNRELFLQDIYSYTTYELQSTLLKVNEFDLPRLFEKTRAQISGILIHFNQHTLDKNHHRLELKIKASKAPTVAIDDTSLSLPPSYYDNNKFRNWITPEMILDFITTVTHSDNEEDHTIQHFIDLSM
;
A
#
# COMPACT_ATOMS: atom_id res chain seq x y z
N MET A 1 -11.73 38.26 2.07
CA MET A 1 -10.89 37.83 3.22
C MET A 1 -11.51 36.74 4.12
N LYS A 2 -12.85 36.55 4.20
CA LYS A 2 -13.45 35.48 5.04
C LYS A 2 -13.24 34.03 4.54
N ILE A 3 -12.94 33.83 3.26
CA ILE A 3 -12.75 32.50 2.64
C ILE A 3 -11.41 31.86 3.05
N CYS A 4 -10.38 32.67 3.30
CA CYS A 4 -9.04 32.17 3.62
C CYS A 4 -8.98 31.55 5.02
N THR A 5 -9.69 32.13 6.00
CA THR A 5 -9.74 31.63 7.38
C THR A 5 -10.53 30.33 7.51
N GLN A 6 -11.61 30.16 6.74
CA GLN A 6 -12.35 28.89 6.71
C GLN A 6 -11.58 27.78 5.99
N PHE A 7 -10.80 28.10 4.94
CA PHE A 7 -9.96 27.12 4.25
C PHE A 7 -8.84 26.57 5.14
N ILE A 8 -8.20 27.43 5.95
CA ILE A 8 -7.12 27.02 6.87
C ILE A 8 -7.67 26.14 8.01
N CYS A 9 -8.83 26.48 8.57
CA CYS A 9 -9.51 25.62 9.55
C CYS A 9 -9.92 24.26 8.98
N LEU A 10 -10.35 24.21 7.70
CA LEU A 10 -10.73 22.96 7.05
C LEU A 10 -9.53 22.06 6.73
N ILE A 11 -8.38 22.64 6.40
CA ILE A 11 -7.11 21.90 6.23
C ILE A 11 -6.69 21.27 7.57
N TRP A 12 -6.82 22.01 8.67
CA TRP A 12 -6.50 21.50 10.01
C TRP A 12 -7.44 20.40 10.47
N THR A 13 -8.75 20.49 10.21
CA THR A 13 -9.70 19.43 10.59
C THR A 13 -9.58 18.18 9.72
N ILE A 14 -9.25 18.31 8.44
CA ILE A 14 -8.96 17.15 7.57
C ILE A 14 -7.70 16.43 8.09
N SER A 15 -6.62 17.15 8.38
CA SER A 15 -5.40 16.54 8.95
C SER A 15 -5.63 15.92 10.33
N LEU A 16 -6.46 16.54 11.19
CA LEU A 16 -6.74 16.04 12.55
C LEU A 16 -7.64 14.80 12.56
N VAL A 17 -8.54 14.65 11.58
CA VAL A 17 -9.36 13.44 11.42
C VAL A 17 -8.52 12.23 10.95
N PHE A 18 -7.37 12.46 10.33
CA PHE A 18 -6.48 11.39 9.83
C PHE A 18 -5.28 11.07 10.73
N ALA A 19 -4.92 11.93 11.69
CA ALA A 19 -3.67 11.84 12.45
C ALA A 19 -3.70 11.02 13.77
N SER A 20 -4.79 10.35 14.14
CA SER A 20 -4.82 9.60 15.41
C SER A 20 -4.42 8.14 15.19
N SER A 21 -3.15 7.82 15.51
CA SER A 21 -2.65 6.60 16.21
C SER A 21 -1.23 6.26 15.76
N ALA A 22 -0.23 6.67 16.54
CA ALA A 22 1.14 6.16 16.44
C ALA A 22 1.71 6.03 17.87
N SER A 23 2.02 4.80 18.26
CA SER A 23 2.76 4.49 19.48
C SER A 23 4.07 3.84 19.04
N ASN A 24 5.18 4.57 19.22
CA ASN A 24 6.54 4.10 19.03
C ASN A 24 6.92 3.11 20.12
N VAL A 25 7.58 2.02 19.74
CA VAL A 25 8.35 1.19 20.66
C VAL A 25 9.77 1.12 20.08
N ASP A 26 10.68 1.85 20.72
CA ASP A 26 12.12 1.77 20.53
C ASP A 26 12.66 0.51 21.20
N LEU A 27 13.49 -0.26 20.49
CA LEU A 27 14.41 -1.23 21.10
C LEU A 27 15.75 -1.21 20.38
N SER A 28 16.59 -0.26 20.79
CA SER A 28 18.05 -0.36 20.62
C SER A 28 18.62 -0.98 21.90
N ASN A 29 19.13 -2.21 21.82
CA ASN A 29 19.99 -2.76 22.87
C ASN A 29 21.22 -3.43 22.23
N THR A 30 22.35 -2.75 22.37
CA THR A 30 23.69 -3.18 22.00
C THR A 30 24.21 -4.15 23.08
N PHE A 31 24.55 -5.39 22.73
CA PHE A 31 25.12 -6.37 23.66
C PHE A 31 26.52 -6.77 23.21
N LEU A 32 27.51 -6.58 24.10
CA LEU A 32 28.91 -6.95 23.90
C LEU A 32 29.10 -8.45 24.15
N LEU A 33 29.68 -9.16 23.17
CA LEU A 33 30.06 -10.56 23.29
C LEU A 33 31.39 -10.71 24.05
N GLN A 34 31.37 -11.59 25.06
CA GLN A 34 32.53 -12.02 25.84
C GLN A 34 32.77 -13.50 25.49
N THR A 35 33.83 -13.78 24.73
CA THR A 35 34.17 -15.13 24.25
C THR A 35 35.00 -15.89 25.27
N ASN A 36 34.54 -17.07 25.71
CA ASN A 36 35.34 -18.05 26.43
C ASN A 36 35.60 -19.26 25.52
N ASP A 37 36.89 -19.53 25.29
CA ASP A 37 37.42 -20.64 24.52
C ASP A 37 37.12 -21.99 25.19
N ASN A 38 36.31 -22.82 24.53
CA ASN A 38 36.38 -24.27 24.61
C ASN A 38 36.04 -24.82 23.21
N ASN A 39 36.83 -25.78 22.74
CA ASN A 39 36.78 -26.43 21.40
C ASN A 39 35.49 -27.24 21.12
N GLN A 40 34.33 -26.76 21.55
CA GLN A 40 33.03 -27.18 21.01
C GLN A 40 32.66 -26.22 19.90
N SER A 41 32.24 -26.76 18.75
CA SER A 41 31.62 -25.93 17.73
C SER A 41 30.47 -25.18 18.40
N PRO A 42 30.48 -23.84 18.38
CA PRO A 42 29.47 -23.05 19.06
C PRO A 42 28.07 -23.45 18.60
N ASP A 43 27.17 -23.58 19.57
CA ASP A 43 25.77 -23.90 19.35
C ASP A 43 24.99 -22.60 19.09
N VAL A 44 23.98 -22.66 18.22
CA VAL A 44 23.13 -21.53 17.85
C VAL A 44 21.79 -21.65 18.60
N ASP A 45 21.38 -20.62 19.34
CA ASP A 45 20.04 -20.55 19.93
C ASP A 45 19.00 -20.33 18.83
N VAL A 46 18.16 -21.34 18.62
CA VAL A 46 17.17 -21.38 17.55
C VAL A 46 16.15 -20.26 17.69
N ASN A 47 15.63 -20.05 18.91
CA ASN A 47 14.58 -19.04 19.12
C ASN A 47 15.13 -17.65 18.83
N ARG A 48 16.37 -17.38 19.26
CA ARG A 48 17.03 -16.09 19.02
C ARG A 48 17.33 -15.91 17.53
N PHE A 49 17.84 -16.95 16.86
CA PHE A 49 18.12 -16.92 15.44
C PHE A 49 16.86 -16.65 14.61
N THR A 50 15.79 -17.43 14.80
CA THR A 50 14.55 -17.28 14.02
C THR A 50 13.82 -15.98 14.35
N GLN A 51 13.91 -15.49 15.59
CA GLN A 51 13.44 -14.16 15.95
C GLN A 51 14.19 -13.05 15.19
N LEU A 52 15.52 -13.06 15.20
CA LEU A 52 16.34 -12.07 14.49
C LEU A 52 16.05 -12.08 12.99
N LEU A 53 16.03 -13.27 12.38
CA LEU A 53 15.76 -13.43 10.96
C LEU A 53 14.33 -12.98 10.59
N SER A 54 13.32 -13.38 11.38
CA SER A 54 11.93 -12.97 11.13
C SER A 54 11.73 -11.46 11.23
N ASN A 55 12.40 -10.80 12.17
CA ASN A 55 12.35 -9.36 12.33
C ASN A 55 13.02 -8.64 11.16
N HIS A 56 14.20 -9.11 10.74
CA HIS A 56 14.89 -8.58 9.56
C HIS A 56 14.01 -8.65 8.32
N LEU A 57 13.45 -9.83 8.01
CA LEU A 57 12.52 -10.02 6.89
C LEU A 57 11.33 -9.05 6.95
N LEU A 58 10.76 -8.86 8.14
CA LEU A 58 9.58 -8.00 8.31
C LEU A 58 9.91 -6.52 8.12
N PHE A 59 10.93 -6.01 8.81
CA PHE A 59 11.20 -4.57 8.89
C PHE A 59 12.06 -4.06 7.72
N ASP A 60 13.02 -4.86 7.27
CA ASP A 60 13.96 -4.41 6.24
C ASP A 60 13.45 -4.72 4.83
N HIS A 61 12.69 -5.80 4.66
CA HIS A 61 12.17 -6.21 3.36
C HIS A 61 10.68 -5.88 3.20
N PHE A 62 9.82 -6.41 4.10
CA PHE A 62 8.37 -6.32 3.89
C PHE A 62 7.85 -4.90 4.06
N ASP A 63 8.30 -4.14 5.06
CA ASP A 63 7.86 -2.76 5.25
C ASP A 63 8.20 -1.87 4.04
N LYS A 64 9.40 -2.02 3.47
CA LYS A 64 9.78 -1.30 2.23
C LYS A 64 8.87 -1.68 1.08
N ALA A 65 8.64 -2.97 0.86
CA ALA A 65 7.78 -3.46 -0.21
C ALA A 65 6.32 -3.00 -0.01
N TYR A 66 5.80 -3.03 1.23
CA TYR A 66 4.45 -2.56 1.57
C TYR A 66 4.28 -1.08 1.32
N LEU A 67 5.28 -0.25 1.63
CA LEU A 67 5.25 1.17 1.34
C LEU A 67 5.19 1.44 -0.16
N GLN A 68 6.01 0.75 -0.95
CA GLN A 68 6.02 0.90 -2.42
C GLN A 68 4.69 0.46 -3.04
N LEU A 69 4.16 -0.69 -2.63
CA LEU A 69 2.86 -1.19 -3.06
C LEU A 69 1.74 -0.21 -2.68
N SER A 70 1.80 0.35 -1.47
CA SER A 70 0.80 1.30 -0.98
C SER A 70 0.76 2.57 -1.83
N ARG A 71 1.91 3.10 -2.26
CA ARG A 71 1.99 4.24 -3.19
C ARG A 71 1.36 3.92 -4.55
N LYS A 72 1.59 2.70 -5.07
CA LYS A 72 1.00 2.27 -6.36
C LYS A 72 -0.52 2.14 -6.25
N ILE A 73 -1.04 1.55 -5.17
CA ILE A 73 -2.49 1.45 -4.93
C ILE A 73 -3.11 2.83 -4.70
N SER A 74 -2.44 3.71 -3.95
CA SER A 74 -2.90 5.09 -3.74
C SER A 74 -3.06 5.84 -5.06
N PHE A 75 -2.14 5.62 -6.01
CA PHE A 75 -2.24 6.20 -7.35
C PHE A 75 -3.49 5.69 -8.08
N GLN A 76 -3.78 4.39 -8.00
CA GLN A 76 -4.99 3.83 -8.60
C GLN A 76 -6.28 4.38 -7.96
N PHE A 77 -6.31 4.54 -6.64
CA PHE A 77 -7.46 5.14 -5.93
C PHE A 77 -7.67 6.60 -6.36
N ARG A 78 -6.59 7.37 -6.45
CA ARG A 78 -6.60 8.76 -6.91
C ARG A 78 -7.04 8.91 -8.37
N ASP A 79 -6.74 7.95 -9.25
CA ASP A 79 -7.23 7.97 -10.63
C ASP A 79 -8.70 7.53 -10.73
N ALA A 80 -9.11 6.58 -9.89
CA ALA A 80 -10.47 6.07 -9.84
C ALA A 80 -11.46 7.12 -9.32
N ILE A 81 -11.08 7.92 -8.32
CA ILE A 81 -11.91 8.95 -7.70
C ILE A 81 -11.65 10.30 -8.37
N GLN A 82 -12.63 10.79 -9.14
CA GLN A 82 -12.53 12.08 -9.82
C GLN A 82 -13.63 13.03 -9.38
N VAL A 83 -13.27 14.26 -9.03
CA VAL A 83 -14.24 15.33 -8.80
C VAL A 83 -14.48 16.08 -10.11
N LYS A 84 -15.75 16.17 -10.52
CA LYS A 84 -16.21 16.95 -11.67
C LYS A 84 -17.00 18.16 -11.21
N VAL A 85 -16.86 19.25 -11.97
CA VAL A 85 -17.65 20.47 -11.80
C VAL A 85 -18.71 20.48 -12.88
N LYS A 86 -19.98 20.53 -12.48
CA LYS A 86 -21.10 20.80 -13.38
C LYS A 86 -21.52 22.26 -13.25
N LYS A 87 -21.64 22.94 -14.38
CA LYS A 87 -22.25 24.27 -14.46
C LYS A 87 -23.77 24.10 -14.47
N ILE A 88 -24.46 24.74 -13.54
CA ILE A 88 -25.92 24.74 -13.54
C ILE A 88 -26.35 25.81 -14.55
N LYS A 89 -26.98 25.40 -15.67
CA LYS A 89 -27.61 26.37 -16.59
C LYS A 89 -28.81 26.96 -15.86
N SER A 90 -28.72 28.24 -15.48
CA SER A 90 -29.88 28.99 -15.01
C SER A 90 -30.95 28.98 -16.10
N LYS A 91 -32.06 28.28 -15.86
CA LYS A 91 -33.31 28.48 -16.62
C LYS A 91 -33.91 29.79 -16.11
N GLY A 92 -33.55 30.93 -16.71
CA GLY A 92 -34.17 32.19 -16.32
C GLY A 92 -33.43 33.46 -16.73
N SER A 93 -33.39 33.73 -18.04
CA SER A 93 -33.48 35.11 -18.57
C SER A 93 -33.79 35.04 -20.06
N SER A 94 -35.06 34.79 -20.36
CA SER A 94 -35.71 35.18 -21.60
C SER A 94 -35.71 36.71 -21.68
N SER A 95 -34.63 37.30 -22.21
CA SER A 95 -34.68 38.61 -22.82
C SER A 95 -34.87 38.41 -24.31
N SER A 96 -36.12 38.51 -24.73
CA SER A 96 -36.55 38.75 -26.10
C SER A 96 -35.73 39.87 -26.74
N SER A 97 -34.93 39.53 -27.74
CA SER A 97 -34.61 40.44 -28.84
C SER A 97 -34.74 39.65 -30.13
N SER A 98 -35.94 39.75 -30.67
CA SER A 98 -36.28 39.38 -32.04
C SER A 98 -35.65 40.39 -33.00
N SER A 99 -34.70 39.95 -33.81
CA SER A 99 -34.54 40.49 -35.17
C SER A 99 -33.83 39.45 -36.04
N SER A 100 -34.61 38.94 -36.97
CA SER A 100 -34.25 38.04 -38.06
C SER A 100 -33.26 38.64 -39.05
N SER A 101 -32.26 37.87 -39.47
CA SER A 101 -32.06 37.39 -40.87
C SER A 101 -30.59 37.15 -41.22
N THR A 102 -30.30 35.88 -41.51
CA THR A 102 -29.48 35.35 -42.61
C THR A 102 -28.24 36.13 -43.09
N SER A 103 -27.05 35.62 -42.79
CA SER A 103 -26.07 35.15 -43.79
C SER A 103 -24.73 34.76 -43.17
N SER A 104 -24.11 33.78 -43.80
CA SER A 104 -22.84 33.12 -43.51
C SER A 104 -21.64 34.05 -43.39
N THR A 105 -20.88 33.95 -42.29
CA THR A 105 -19.41 33.98 -42.36
C THR A 105 -18.78 33.34 -41.12
N SER A 106 -17.88 32.41 -41.40
CA SER A 106 -16.92 31.80 -40.49
C SER A 106 -16.20 32.80 -39.59
N THR A 107 -16.36 32.69 -38.28
CA THR A 107 -15.29 32.93 -37.31
C THR A 107 -15.48 31.98 -36.15
N ALA A 108 -14.48 31.12 -35.96
CA ALA A 108 -14.37 30.18 -34.86
C ALA A 108 -14.24 30.96 -33.54
N ALA A 109 -15.37 31.29 -32.93
CA ALA A 109 -15.42 31.76 -31.55
C ALA A 109 -15.10 30.56 -30.66
N ALA A 110 -13.84 30.50 -30.23
CA ALA A 110 -13.32 29.59 -29.25
C ALA A 110 -14.36 29.40 -28.14
N ALA A 111 -14.76 28.15 -27.91
CA ALA A 111 -15.41 27.75 -26.69
C ALA A 111 -14.47 28.15 -25.55
N VAL A 112 -14.68 29.32 -24.97
CA VAL A 112 -14.03 29.74 -23.74
C VAL A 112 -14.46 28.71 -22.72
N VAL A 113 -13.59 27.72 -22.53
CA VAL A 113 -13.64 26.76 -21.44
C VAL A 113 -13.64 27.64 -20.20
N ALA A 114 -14.83 27.94 -19.67
CA ALA A 114 -15.00 28.71 -18.46
C ALA A 114 -14.22 27.94 -17.39
N GLN A 115 -13.01 28.40 -17.09
CA GLN A 115 -12.13 27.69 -16.21
C GLN A 115 -12.84 27.63 -14.85
N PRO A 116 -12.89 26.45 -14.21
CA PRO A 116 -13.49 26.37 -12.89
C PRO A 116 -12.75 27.34 -11.96
N PRO A 117 -13.47 28.01 -11.05
CA PRO A 117 -12.87 28.96 -10.11
C PRO A 117 -11.63 28.34 -9.45
N VAL A 118 -10.61 29.16 -9.20
CA VAL A 118 -9.33 28.72 -8.62
C VAL A 118 -9.57 27.87 -7.36
N ASP A 119 -10.51 28.27 -6.51
CA ASP A 119 -10.90 27.56 -5.28
C ASP A 119 -11.39 26.11 -5.53
N VAL A 120 -12.09 25.87 -6.65
CA VAL A 120 -12.57 24.54 -7.03
C VAL A 120 -11.42 23.66 -7.53
N GLN A 121 -10.45 24.25 -8.22
CA GLN A 121 -9.25 23.54 -8.65
C GLN A 121 -8.37 23.17 -7.45
N ILE A 122 -8.23 24.08 -6.48
CA ILE A 122 -7.55 23.83 -5.21
C ILE A 122 -8.23 22.70 -4.45
N LEU A 123 -9.55 22.76 -4.27
CA LEU A 123 -10.32 21.72 -3.58
C LEU A 123 -10.14 20.35 -4.25
N LYS A 124 -10.21 20.30 -5.59
CA LYS A 124 -9.97 19.05 -6.34
C LYS A 124 -8.58 18.49 -6.09
N ARG A 125 -7.54 19.35 -6.05
CA ARG A 125 -6.16 18.93 -5.80
C ARG A 125 -5.98 18.45 -4.36
N GLN A 126 -6.57 19.15 -3.40
CA GLN A 126 -6.54 18.78 -1.98
C GLN A 126 -7.24 17.45 -1.73
N LEU A 127 -8.43 17.24 -2.29
CA LEU A 127 -9.15 15.96 -2.20
C LEU A 127 -8.34 14.81 -2.81
N LYS A 128 -7.71 15.03 -3.97
CA LYS A 128 -6.83 14.02 -4.58
C LYS A 128 -5.61 13.72 -3.71
N GLY A 129 -5.02 14.73 -3.08
CA GLY A 129 -3.92 14.56 -2.12
C GLY A 129 -4.36 13.78 -0.88
N ALA A 130 -5.50 14.15 -0.30
CA ALA A 130 -6.07 13.50 0.88
C ALA A 130 -6.39 12.01 0.65
N VAL A 131 -6.91 11.65 -0.54
CA VAL A 131 -7.09 10.24 -0.92
C VAL A 131 -5.77 9.48 -0.94
N GLY A 132 -4.74 10.08 -1.53
CA GLY A 132 -3.40 9.46 -1.59
C GLY A 132 -2.86 9.18 -0.20
N SER A 133 -2.81 10.22 0.64
CA SER A 133 -2.34 10.12 2.03
C SER A 133 -3.14 9.08 2.81
N PHE A 134 -4.47 9.14 2.78
CA PHE A 134 -5.30 8.22 3.53
C PHE A 134 -5.04 6.75 3.18
N VAL A 135 -4.87 6.44 1.88
CA VAL A 135 -4.56 5.08 1.43
C VAL A 135 -3.15 4.69 1.84
N GLU A 136 -2.17 5.57 1.64
CA GLU A 136 -0.76 5.34 2.03
C GLU A 136 -0.61 5.16 3.55
N ASP A 137 -1.46 5.79 4.36
CA ASP A 137 -1.43 5.71 5.82
C ASP A 137 -2.15 4.44 6.34
N LYS A 138 -3.27 4.04 5.73
CA LYS A 138 -4.08 2.90 6.22
C LYS A 138 -3.63 1.55 5.69
N LEU A 139 -3.06 1.51 4.49
CA LEU A 139 -2.78 0.26 3.82
C LEU A 139 -1.63 -0.54 4.45
N PRO A 140 -0.52 0.06 4.91
CA PRO A 140 0.52 -0.68 5.63
C PRO A 140 -0.05 -1.42 6.84
N ALA A 141 -0.86 -0.76 7.66
CA ALA A 141 -1.50 -1.40 8.81
C ALA A 141 -2.44 -2.56 8.43
N ILE A 142 -3.14 -2.47 7.29
CA ILE A 142 -3.97 -3.58 6.79
C ILE A 142 -3.09 -4.77 6.40
N LEU A 143 -1.96 -4.51 5.72
CA LEU A 143 -1.02 -5.53 5.26
C LEU A 143 -0.34 -6.21 6.46
N THR A 144 0.18 -5.44 7.41
CA THR A 144 0.82 -5.96 8.62
C THR A 144 -0.15 -6.80 9.46
N ASN A 145 -1.41 -6.38 9.61
CA ASN A 145 -2.42 -7.14 10.36
C ASN A 145 -2.78 -8.49 9.73
N ARG A 146 -2.54 -8.67 8.43
CA ARG A 146 -2.79 -9.93 7.73
C ARG A 146 -1.58 -10.87 7.81
N TYR A 147 -0.41 -10.34 8.07
CA TYR A 147 0.82 -11.12 8.19
C TYR A 147 1.04 -11.55 9.65
N ASN A 148 1.14 -12.86 9.88
CA ASN A 148 1.32 -13.40 11.22
C ASN A 148 2.79 -13.71 11.48
N THR A 149 3.45 -12.87 12.27
CA THR A 149 4.87 -13.03 12.65
C THR A 149 5.15 -14.32 13.40
N THR A 150 4.21 -14.77 14.24
CA THR A 150 4.32 -16.06 14.95
C THR A 150 4.26 -17.22 13.98
N SER A 151 3.43 -17.12 12.92
CA SER A 151 3.40 -18.16 11.88
C SER A 151 4.72 -18.23 11.12
N LEU A 152 5.32 -17.08 10.80
CA LEU A 152 6.64 -17.03 10.16
C LEU A 152 7.69 -17.67 11.06
N GLN A 153 7.77 -17.27 12.34
CA GLN A 153 8.76 -17.84 13.27
C GLN A 153 8.60 -19.36 13.43
N ASN A 154 7.39 -19.85 13.62
CA ASN A 154 7.14 -21.30 13.71
C ASN A 154 7.56 -22.03 12.42
N GLN A 155 7.31 -21.43 11.25
CA GLN A 155 7.73 -22.01 9.99
C GLN A 155 9.25 -22.01 9.83
N LEU A 156 9.93 -20.93 10.26
CA LEU A 156 11.38 -20.86 10.27
C LEU A 156 11.98 -21.94 11.18
N ASP A 157 11.41 -22.14 12.37
CA ASP A 157 11.78 -23.21 13.29
C ASP A 157 11.62 -24.59 12.63
N ASP A 158 10.45 -24.85 12.01
CA ASP A 158 10.17 -26.13 11.35
C ASP A 158 11.13 -26.42 10.18
N LEU A 159 11.39 -25.42 9.33
CA LEU A 159 12.36 -25.52 8.25
C LEU A 159 13.78 -25.74 8.79
N LEU A 160 14.14 -25.06 9.87
CA LEU A 160 15.45 -25.23 10.50
C LEU A 160 15.61 -26.66 11.01
N PHE A 161 14.59 -27.23 11.67
CA PHE A 161 14.62 -28.60 12.18
C PHE A 161 14.56 -29.67 11.10
N GLN A 162 14.01 -29.36 9.93
CA GLN A 162 14.05 -30.24 8.77
C GLN A 162 15.47 -30.48 8.28
N TYR A 163 16.34 -29.46 8.35
CA TYR A 163 17.73 -29.55 7.88
C TYR A 163 18.73 -29.85 8.99
N CYS A 164 18.49 -29.31 10.19
CA CYS A 164 19.38 -29.42 11.33
C CYS A 164 18.66 -29.94 12.57
N PRO A 165 18.97 -31.16 13.04
CA PRO A 165 18.35 -31.70 14.25
C PRO A 165 18.70 -30.82 15.45
N SER A 166 17.70 -30.54 16.28
CA SER A 166 17.89 -29.74 17.48
C SER A 166 18.34 -30.57 18.67
N PHE A 167 19.14 -29.93 19.50
CA PHE A 167 19.54 -30.41 20.82
C PHE A 167 18.88 -29.55 21.89
N HIS A 168 18.56 -30.17 23.02
CA HIS A 168 18.06 -29.46 24.19
C HIS A 168 19.19 -29.26 25.18
N THR A 169 19.65 -28.02 25.34
CA THR A 169 20.65 -27.63 26.33
C THR A 169 20.00 -26.64 27.28
N ASN A 170 19.91 -26.96 28.58
CA ASN A 170 19.37 -26.05 29.59
C ASN A 170 18.00 -25.42 29.26
N GLN A 171 17.06 -26.22 28.73
CA GLN A 171 15.71 -25.78 28.28
C GLN A 171 15.70 -24.89 27.03
N GLN A 172 16.85 -24.60 26.42
CA GLN A 172 16.97 -23.91 25.14
C GLN A 172 17.09 -24.94 24.00
N ARG A 173 16.49 -24.61 22.85
CA ARG A 173 16.64 -25.39 21.62
C ARG A 173 17.84 -24.83 20.87
N THR A 174 18.86 -25.65 20.68
CA THR A 174 20.07 -25.26 19.96
C THR A 174 20.29 -26.12 18.73
N VAL A 175 20.98 -25.58 17.74
CA VAL A 175 21.44 -26.31 16.55
C VAL A 175 22.94 -26.10 16.35
N SER A 176 23.60 -27.10 15.75
CA SER A 176 25.02 -26.99 15.44
C SER A 176 25.27 -25.91 14.38
N HIS A 177 26.17 -24.97 14.68
CA HIS A 177 26.62 -23.96 13.73
C HIS A 177 27.07 -24.57 12.38
N GLN A 178 27.83 -25.66 12.42
CA GLN A 178 28.33 -26.30 11.20
C GLN A 178 27.19 -26.87 10.35
N CYS A 179 26.14 -27.41 10.97
CA CYS A 179 24.99 -27.91 10.25
C CYS A 179 24.28 -26.78 9.49
N LEU A 180 24.09 -25.65 10.15
CA LEU A 180 23.41 -24.50 9.56
C LEU A 180 24.18 -23.94 8.36
N LEU A 181 25.50 -23.84 8.45
CA LEU A 181 26.33 -23.42 7.32
C LEU A 181 26.27 -24.39 6.15
N ASN A 182 26.29 -25.69 6.40
CA ASN A 182 26.24 -26.71 5.36
C ASN A 182 24.89 -26.73 4.61
N ASN A 183 23.80 -26.34 5.29
CA ASN A 183 22.45 -26.35 4.73
C ASN A 183 21.89 -24.96 4.41
N ARG A 184 22.70 -23.90 4.52
CA ARG A 184 22.23 -22.50 4.45
C ARG A 184 21.47 -22.18 3.16
N GLU A 185 21.94 -22.67 2.01
CA GLU A 185 21.36 -22.35 0.70
C GLU A 185 19.98 -22.99 0.55
N LEU A 186 19.84 -24.25 0.98
CA LEU A 186 18.57 -24.98 0.97
C LEU A 186 17.57 -24.34 1.94
N PHE A 187 18.03 -24.00 3.14
CA PHE A 187 17.22 -23.31 4.13
C PHE A 187 16.71 -21.96 3.62
N LEU A 188 17.58 -21.11 3.06
CA LEU A 188 17.20 -19.81 2.49
C LEU A 188 16.25 -19.95 1.29
N GLN A 189 16.49 -20.94 0.43
CA GLN A 189 15.61 -21.22 -0.72
C GLN A 189 14.19 -21.60 -0.27
N ASP A 190 14.04 -22.40 0.78
CA ASP A 190 12.73 -22.77 1.32
C ASP A 190 12.05 -21.61 2.06
N ILE A 191 12.80 -20.79 2.79
CA ILE A 191 12.29 -19.53 3.37
C ILE A 191 11.75 -18.63 2.26
N TYR A 192 12.50 -18.50 1.17
CA TYR A 192 12.09 -17.69 0.03
C TYR A 192 10.80 -18.22 -0.59
N SER A 193 10.70 -19.53 -0.78
CA SER A 193 9.52 -20.18 -1.35
C SER A 193 8.29 -19.98 -0.47
N TYR A 194 8.45 -20.16 0.84
CA TYR A 194 7.40 -19.95 1.84
C TYR A 194 6.94 -18.49 1.91
N THR A 195 7.88 -17.55 2.06
CA THR A 195 7.56 -16.12 2.18
C THR A 195 6.88 -15.61 0.91
N THR A 196 7.34 -16.00 -0.27
CA THR A 196 6.71 -15.66 -1.55
C THR A 196 5.27 -16.16 -1.61
N TYR A 197 5.04 -17.42 -1.25
CA TYR A 197 3.70 -18.02 -1.22
C TYR A 197 2.76 -17.28 -0.26
N GLU A 198 3.20 -17.04 0.98
CA GLU A 198 2.40 -16.35 2.00
C GLU A 198 2.11 -14.90 1.64
N LEU A 199 3.09 -14.18 1.08
CA LEU A 199 2.91 -12.81 0.63
C LEU A 199 1.91 -12.75 -0.52
N GLN A 200 2.02 -13.64 -1.50
CA GLN A 200 1.07 -13.70 -2.61
C GLN A 200 -0.35 -14.00 -2.10
N SER A 201 -0.51 -14.98 -1.21
CA SER A 201 -1.78 -15.32 -0.55
C SER A 201 -2.36 -14.11 0.21
N THR A 202 -1.51 -13.39 0.94
CA THR A 202 -1.90 -12.18 1.69
C THR A 202 -2.35 -11.06 0.77
N LEU A 203 -1.61 -10.77 -0.31
CA LEU A 203 -1.95 -9.73 -1.27
C LEU A 203 -3.27 -10.03 -1.98
N LEU A 204 -3.53 -11.30 -2.32
CA LEU A 204 -4.81 -11.73 -2.89
C LEU A 204 -5.97 -11.43 -1.93
N LYS A 205 -5.84 -11.79 -0.65
CA LYS A 205 -6.85 -11.50 0.38
C LYS A 205 -7.07 -10.00 0.58
N VAL A 206 -6.00 -9.21 0.63
CA VAL A 206 -6.10 -7.75 0.76
C VAL A 206 -6.83 -7.14 -0.44
N ASN A 207 -6.51 -7.62 -1.64
CA ASN A 207 -7.14 -7.16 -2.87
C ASN A 207 -8.63 -7.54 -2.97
N GLU A 208 -8.99 -8.74 -2.51
CA GLU A 208 -10.37 -9.23 -2.54
C GLU A 208 -11.25 -8.59 -1.47
N PHE A 209 -10.75 -8.46 -0.23
CA PHE A 209 -11.58 -8.10 0.91
C PHE A 209 -11.35 -6.69 1.44
N ASP A 210 -10.11 -6.24 1.50
CA ASP A 210 -9.76 -5.03 2.25
C ASP A 210 -9.74 -3.78 1.36
N LEU A 211 -9.18 -3.86 0.15
CA LEU A 211 -9.13 -2.74 -0.79
C LEU A 211 -10.51 -2.26 -1.26
N PRO A 212 -11.48 -3.13 -1.60
CA PRO A 212 -12.82 -2.68 -1.94
C PRO A 212 -13.50 -1.92 -0.79
N ARG A 213 -13.29 -2.39 0.45
CA ARG A 213 -13.82 -1.72 1.65
C ARG A 213 -13.14 -0.38 1.90
N LEU A 214 -11.82 -0.31 1.75
CA LEU A 214 -11.06 0.93 1.87
C LEU A 214 -11.50 1.94 0.82
N PHE A 215 -11.74 1.48 -0.42
CA PHE A 215 -12.22 2.32 -1.50
C PHE A 215 -13.60 2.90 -1.22
N GLU A 216 -14.56 2.08 -0.78
CA GLU A 216 -15.91 2.57 -0.45
C GLU A 216 -15.91 3.54 0.74
N LYS A 217 -15.07 3.31 1.77
CA LYS A 217 -14.87 4.28 2.86
C LYS A 217 -14.35 5.62 2.33
N THR A 218 -13.32 5.57 1.50
CA THR A 218 -12.71 6.76 0.88
C THR A 218 -13.74 7.52 0.03
N ARG A 219 -14.51 6.80 -0.78
CA ARG A 219 -15.60 7.34 -1.62
C ARG A 219 -16.67 8.02 -0.77
N ALA A 220 -17.11 7.38 0.31
CA ALA A 220 -18.13 7.93 1.21
C ALA A 220 -17.66 9.23 1.88
N GLN A 221 -16.41 9.26 2.35
CA GLN A 221 -15.81 10.46 2.95
C GLN A 221 -15.79 11.63 1.97
N ILE A 222 -15.31 11.40 0.73
CA ILE A 222 -15.28 12.44 -0.30
C ILE A 222 -16.68 12.90 -0.66
N SER A 223 -17.63 11.97 -0.79
CA SER A 223 -19.02 12.29 -1.05
C SER A 223 -19.59 13.22 0.03
N GLY A 224 -19.31 12.93 1.31
CA GLY A 224 -19.69 13.79 2.43
C GLY A 224 -19.11 15.21 2.32
N ILE A 225 -17.82 15.31 1.99
CA ILE A 225 -17.16 16.61 1.79
C ILE A 225 -17.80 17.38 0.62
N LEU A 226 -18.04 16.73 -0.52
CA LEU A 226 -18.67 17.38 -1.67
C LEU A 226 -20.09 17.86 -1.36
N ILE A 227 -20.88 17.09 -0.60
CA ILE A 227 -22.21 17.50 -0.15
C ILE A 227 -22.11 18.76 0.71
N HIS A 228 -21.19 18.79 1.68
CA HIS A 228 -20.98 19.95 2.55
C HIS A 228 -20.65 21.21 1.74
N PHE A 229 -19.68 21.14 0.81
CA PHE A 229 -19.31 22.27 -0.05
C PHE A 229 -20.45 22.73 -0.95
N ASN A 230 -21.19 21.80 -1.57
CA ASN A 230 -22.33 22.13 -2.43
C ASN A 230 -23.47 22.82 -1.67
N GLN A 231 -23.64 22.53 -0.38
CA GLN A 231 -24.72 23.07 0.44
C GLN A 231 -24.36 24.40 1.10
N HIS A 232 -23.12 24.56 1.57
CA HIS A 232 -22.73 25.63 2.49
C HIS A 232 -21.67 26.60 1.94
N THR A 233 -20.94 26.24 0.88
CA THR A 233 -19.78 27.03 0.42
C THR A 233 -19.93 27.51 -1.02
N LEU A 234 -20.44 26.67 -1.91
CA LEU A 234 -20.60 27.01 -3.32
C LEU A 234 -21.92 27.72 -3.59
N ASP A 235 -21.90 28.63 -4.55
CA ASP A 235 -23.12 29.29 -5.04
C ASP A 235 -24.00 28.25 -5.77
N LYS A 236 -25.20 28.05 -5.21
CA LYS A 236 -26.23 27.10 -5.66
C LYS A 236 -26.62 27.29 -7.13
N ASN A 237 -26.37 28.46 -7.70
CA ASN A 237 -26.82 28.81 -9.05
C ASN A 237 -25.74 28.62 -10.14
N HIS A 238 -24.48 28.41 -9.76
CA HIS A 238 -23.37 28.47 -10.72
C HIS A 238 -22.61 27.15 -10.86
N HIS A 239 -22.27 26.49 -9.75
CA HIS A 239 -21.39 25.31 -9.78
C HIS A 239 -21.86 24.23 -8.81
N ARG A 240 -21.82 22.98 -9.25
CA ARG A 240 -22.02 21.80 -8.40
C ARG A 240 -20.87 20.82 -8.59
N LEU A 241 -20.32 20.35 -7.48
CA LEU A 241 -19.33 19.30 -7.46
C LEU A 241 -20.01 17.94 -7.43
N GLU A 242 -19.51 17.03 -8.26
CA GLU A 242 -19.97 15.65 -8.28
C GLU A 242 -18.79 14.70 -8.27
N LEU A 243 -18.96 13.61 -7.53
CA LEU A 243 -18.04 12.50 -7.54
C LEU A 243 -18.29 11.65 -8.79
N LYS A 244 -17.27 11.49 -9.62
CA LYS A 244 -17.25 10.52 -10.73
C LYS A 244 -16.27 9.42 -10.40
N ILE A 245 -16.74 8.18 -10.52
CA ILE A 245 -15.90 6.99 -10.39
C ILE A 245 -15.53 6.53 -11.81
N LYS A 246 -14.25 6.37 -12.07
CA LYS A 246 -13.75 5.80 -13.33
C LYS A 246 -13.86 4.27 -13.24
N ALA A 247 -14.62 3.66 -14.15
CA ALA A 247 -14.66 2.21 -14.29
C ALA A 247 -13.24 1.68 -14.52
N SER A 248 -12.91 0.52 -13.93
CA SER A 248 -11.61 -0.11 -14.20
C SER A 248 -11.59 -0.53 -15.67
N LYS A 249 -10.57 -0.12 -16.41
CA LYS A 249 -10.26 -0.72 -17.70
C LYS A 249 -9.49 -1.98 -17.34
N ALA A 250 -10.06 -3.16 -17.60
CA ALA A 250 -9.34 -4.41 -17.37
C ALA A 250 -8.01 -4.34 -18.13
N PRO A 251 -6.86 -4.65 -17.49
CA PRO A 251 -5.60 -4.71 -18.20
C PRO A 251 -5.67 -5.89 -19.18
N THR A 252 -5.83 -5.62 -20.47
CA THR A 252 -5.53 -6.60 -21.52
C THR A 252 -4.02 -6.65 -21.66
N VAL A 253 -3.37 -7.41 -20.78
CA VAL A 253 -1.97 -7.79 -20.94
C VAL A 253 -1.96 -9.22 -21.50
N ALA A 254 -1.39 -9.39 -22.68
CA ALA A 254 -1.01 -10.71 -23.19
C ALA A 254 0.14 -11.18 -22.31
N ILE A 255 -0.10 -12.22 -21.51
CA ILE A 255 0.92 -12.84 -20.67
C ILE A 255 1.86 -13.59 -21.61
N ASP A 256 3.07 -13.08 -21.75
CA ASP A 256 4.18 -13.82 -22.34
C ASP A 256 4.75 -14.75 -21.25
N ASP A 257 5.11 -15.97 -21.62
CA ASP A 257 5.46 -17.09 -20.72
C ASP A 257 6.63 -16.74 -19.79
N THR A 258 6.36 -16.30 -18.57
CA THR A 258 7.38 -16.26 -17.50
C THR A 258 6.79 -16.55 -16.11
N SER A 259 6.76 -17.86 -15.82
CA SER A 259 7.01 -18.54 -14.52
C SER A 259 6.29 -18.17 -13.22
N LEU A 260 5.24 -17.34 -13.17
CA LEU A 260 4.34 -17.30 -12.01
C LEU A 260 2.91 -17.67 -12.42
N SER A 261 2.54 -18.94 -12.24
CA SER A 261 1.17 -19.40 -12.39
C SER A 261 0.31 -18.88 -11.23
N LEU A 262 -0.26 -17.68 -11.39
CA LEU A 262 -1.34 -17.21 -10.52
C LEU A 262 -2.53 -18.18 -10.63
N PRO A 263 -3.22 -18.50 -9.53
CA PRO A 263 -4.35 -19.43 -9.57
C PRO A 263 -5.44 -18.92 -10.54
N PRO A 264 -6.13 -19.82 -11.28
CA PRO A 264 -7.14 -19.45 -12.28
C PRO A 264 -8.25 -18.51 -11.77
N SER A 265 -8.56 -18.56 -10.47
CA SER A 265 -9.54 -17.69 -9.79
C SER A 265 -9.18 -16.20 -9.84
N TYR A 266 -7.93 -15.86 -10.15
CA TYR A 266 -7.48 -14.47 -10.28
C TYR A 266 -8.01 -13.78 -11.54
N TYR A 267 -8.19 -14.53 -12.63
CA TYR A 267 -8.62 -14.00 -13.93
C TYR A 267 -10.14 -13.95 -14.10
N ASP A 268 -10.90 -14.60 -13.21
CA ASP A 268 -12.34 -14.81 -13.39
C ASP A 268 -13.22 -13.75 -12.70
N ASN A 269 -12.62 -12.83 -11.95
CA ASN A 269 -13.35 -11.83 -11.16
C ASN A 269 -13.71 -10.57 -11.97
N ASN A 270 -14.55 -10.73 -13.00
CA ASN A 270 -15.16 -9.61 -13.75
C ASN A 270 -16.07 -8.69 -12.91
N LYS A 271 -16.34 -9.04 -11.64
CA LYS A 271 -17.25 -8.30 -10.75
C LYS A 271 -16.56 -7.25 -9.88
N PHE A 272 -15.26 -7.37 -9.65
CA PHE A 272 -14.52 -6.48 -8.75
C PHE A 272 -13.34 -5.84 -9.47
N ARG A 273 -13.14 -4.54 -9.20
CA ARG A 273 -11.96 -3.84 -9.70
C ARG A 273 -10.73 -4.48 -9.06
N ASN A 274 -9.85 -5.02 -9.88
CA ASN A 274 -8.57 -5.54 -9.42
C ASN A 274 -7.62 -4.37 -9.12
N TRP A 275 -7.30 -4.14 -7.85
CA TRP A 275 -6.49 -3.00 -7.40
C TRP A 275 -5.01 -3.32 -7.32
N ILE A 276 -4.67 -4.59 -7.13
CA ILE A 276 -3.32 -5.11 -7.17
C ILE A 276 -3.19 -5.85 -8.49
N THR A 277 -2.34 -5.38 -9.41
CA THR A 277 -2.15 -6.07 -10.69
C THR A 277 -1.06 -7.16 -10.57
N PRO A 278 -1.00 -8.15 -11.48
CA PRO A 278 0.09 -9.14 -11.48
C PRO A 278 1.48 -8.51 -11.45
N GLU A 279 1.68 -7.42 -12.18
CA GLU A 279 2.96 -6.70 -12.24
C GLU A 279 3.30 -6.07 -10.90
N MET A 280 2.30 -5.62 -10.13
CA MET A 280 2.51 -5.11 -8.78
C MET A 280 2.87 -6.21 -7.79
N ILE A 281 2.32 -7.42 -7.96
CA ILE A 281 2.68 -8.59 -7.15
C ILE A 281 4.13 -8.99 -7.46
N LEU A 282 4.49 -9.07 -8.74
CA LEU A 282 5.86 -9.42 -9.16
C LEU A 282 6.86 -8.40 -8.63
N ASP A 283 6.61 -7.11 -8.82
CA ASP A 283 7.46 -6.04 -8.32
C ASP A 283 7.59 -6.05 -6.78
N PHE A 284 6.51 -6.37 -6.08
CA PHE A 284 6.52 -6.54 -4.64
C PHE A 284 7.44 -7.69 -4.21
N ILE A 285 7.30 -8.88 -4.82
CA ILE A 285 8.14 -10.05 -4.54
C ILE A 285 9.61 -9.75 -4.89
N THR A 286 9.86 -9.11 -6.03
CA THR A 286 11.22 -8.70 -6.43
C THR A 286 11.84 -7.73 -5.43
N THR A 287 11.06 -6.78 -4.90
CA THR A 287 11.54 -5.82 -3.89
C THR A 287 11.93 -6.52 -2.59
N VAL A 288 11.14 -7.51 -2.17
CA VAL A 288 11.43 -8.32 -0.97
C VAL A 288 12.70 -9.14 -1.15
N THR A 289 12.97 -9.63 -2.36
CA THR A 289 14.11 -10.54 -2.64
C THR A 289 15.42 -9.86 -2.98
N HIS A 290 15.37 -8.68 -3.60
CA HIS A 290 16.59 -8.00 -4.06
C HIS A 290 17.28 -7.17 -2.97
N SER A 291 16.64 -7.01 -1.81
CA SER A 291 17.19 -6.23 -0.69
C SER A 291 18.41 -6.91 -0.05
N ASP A 292 18.59 -8.22 -0.21
CA ASP A 292 19.72 -8.98 0.34
C ASP A 292 21.09 -8.58 -0.27
N ASN A 293 21.12 -8.05 -1.49
CA ASN A 293 22.38 -7.69 -2.15
C ASN A 293 22.91 -6.30 -1.77
N GLU A 294 22.08 -5.46 -1.15
CA GLU A 294 22.43 -4.09 -0.78
C GLU A 294 22.70 -3.92 0.72
N GLU A 295 22.43 -4.94 1.54
CA GLU A 295 22.49 -4.86 3.00
C GLU A 295 23.64 -5.71 3.58
N ASP A 296 24.36 -5.16 4.56
CA ASP A 296 25.51 -5.80 5.23
C ASP A 296 25.13 -7.01 6.12
N HIS A 297 23.84 -7.35 6.19
CA HIS A 297 23.29 -8.37 7.08
C HIS A 297 23.13 -9.72 6.38
N THR A 298 24.24 -10.45 6.24
CA THR A 298 24.19 -11.83 5.74
C THR A 298 23.60 -12.79 6.78
N ILE A 299 23.12 -13.97 6.36
CA ILE A 299 22.70 -15.03 7.30
C ILE A 299 23.78 -15.33 8.36
N GLN A 300 25.07 -15.22 8.00
CA GLN A 300 26.19 -15.36 8.92
C GLN A 300 26.11 -14.36 10.08
N HIS A 301 25.70 -13.12 9.81
CA HIS A 301 25.54 -12.10 10.84
C HIS A 301 24.49 -12.50 11.89
N PHE A 302 23.36 -13.08 11.46
CA PHE A 302 22.33 -13.55 12.38
C PHE A 302 22.77 -14.79 13.16
N ILE A 303 23.56 -15.67 12.54
CA ILE A 303 24.19 -16.82 13.20
C ILE A 303 25.12 -16.32 14.31
N ASP A 304 26.02 -15.39 14.01
CA ASP A 304 26.99 -14.84 14.97
C ASP A 304 26.29 -14.14 16.14
N LEU A 305 25.16 -13.49 15.88
CA LEU A 305 24.34 -12.84 16.91
C LEU A 305 23.49 -13.83 17.74
N SER A 306 23.33 -15.08 17.32
CA SER A 306 22.47 -16.07 18.00
C SER A 306 23.25 -17.15 18.75
N MET A 307 24.58 -17.10 18.68
CA MET A 307 25.51 -17.83 19.56
C MET A 307 25.59 -17.16 20.94
#